data_AF-A0A0V7ZCV4-F1
#
_entry.id   AF-A0A0V7ZCV4-F1
#
_cell.length_a   1.000
_cell.length_b   1.000
_cell.length_c   1.000
_cell.angle_alpha   90.00
_cell.angle_beta   90.00
_cell.angle_gamma   90.00
#
_symmetry.space_group_name_H-M   'P 1'
#
loop_
_entity.id
_entity.type
_entity.pdbx_description
1 polymer ?
#
loop_
_entity_poly.entity_id
_entity_poly.type
_entity_poly.pdbx_seq_one_letter_code
_entity_poly.pdbx_strand_id
1 'polypeptide(L)'
;MIHSILTYIGILVYLLMAICFFREWLDFYLADKDMNSNERFFSGIVLVLGSFLWIVFVPLAYLELLKFHKKNKKIIEFMMDNNSIYEK
;
A
#
# COMPACT_ATOMS: atom_id res chain seq x y z
N MET A 1 11.60 28.41 20.17
CA MET A 1 12.59 27.30 20.18
C MET A 1 11.92 25.92 20.14
N ILE A 2 11.04 25.59 21.11
CA ILE A 2 10.32 24.30 21.16
C ILE A 2 9.47 24.03 19.91
N HIS A 3 8.73 25.04 19.41
CA HIS A 3 7.95 24.89 18.18
C HIS A 3 8.81 24.49 16.97
N SER A 4 9.96 25.13 16.80
CA SER A 4 10.89 24.82 15.70
C SER A 4 11.42 23.40 15.79
N ILE A 5 11.78 22.94 17.00
CA ILE A 5 12.24 21.55 17.24
C ILE A 5 11.15 20.55 16.86
N LEU A 6 9.91 20.80 17.28
CA LEU A 6 8.78 19.92 16.95
C LEU A 6 8.53 19.86 15.45
N THR A 7 8.63 20.98 14.73
CA THR A 7 8.51 21.02 13.28
C THR A 7 9.60 20.18 12.59
N TYR A 8 10.86 20.30 13.02
CA TYR A 8 11.95 19.50 12.44
C TYR A 8 11.77 17.99 12.67
N ILE A 9 11.35 17.59 13.88
CA ILE A 9 11.05 16.18 14.18
C ILE A 9 9.90 15.68 13.29
N GLY A 10 8.83 16.47 13.14
CA GLY A 10 7.70 16.13 12.27
C GLY A 10 8.12 15.93 10.81
N ILE A 11 8.96 16.83 10.28
CA ILE A 11 9.51 16.71 8.92
C ILE A 11 10.36 15.44 8.80
N LEU A 12 11.21 15.15 9.79
CA LEU A 12 12.08 13.99 9.76
C LEU A 12 11.27 12.68 9.77
N VAL A 13 10.25 12.59 10.62
CA VAL A 13 9.34 11.43 10.65
C VAL A 13 8.60 11.29 9.32
N TYR A 14 8.09 12.39 8.77
CA TYR A 14 7.39 12.38 7.49
C TYR A 14 8.29 11.88 6.35
N LEU A 15 9.54 12.33 6.29
CA LEU A 15 10.51 11.88 5.29
C LEU A 15 10.88 10.40 5.47
N LEU A 16 11.12 9.95 6.71
CA LEU A 16 11.40 8.54 6.98
C LEU A 16 10.24 7.64 6.53
N MET A 17 9.00 8.00 6.86
CA MET A 17 7.82 7.25 6.44
C MET A 17 7.68 7.23 4.92
N ALA A 18 7.89 8.37 4.24
CA ALA A 18 7.85 8.44 2.79
C ALA A 18 8.90 7.51 2.14
N ILE A 19 10.12 7.43 2.69
CA ILE A 19 11.16 6.52 2.20
C ILE A 19 10.77 5.05 2.42
N CYS A 20 10.19 4.71 3.57
CA CYS A 20 9.73 3.35 3.85
C CYS A 20 8.64 2.92 2.88
N PHE A 21 7.60 3.74 2.69
CA PHE A 21 6.53 3.44 1.74
C PHE A 21 7.02 3.37 0.31
N PHE A 22 7.91 4.30 -0.09
CA PHE A 22 8.50 4.29 -1.41
C PHE A 22 9.26 2.99 -1.67
N ARG A 23 10.07 2.51 -0.72
CA ARG A 23 10.80 1.24 -0.84
C ARG A 23 9.86 0.06 -1.01
N GLU A 24 8.87 -0.06 -0.13
CA GLU A 24 7.91 -1.17 -0.18
C GLU A 24 7.20 -1.21 -1.53
N TRP A 25 6.69 -0.07 -1.99
CA TRP A 25 6.00 0.00 -3.28
C TRP A 25 6.94 -0.16 -4.46
N LEU A 26 8.22 0.23 -4.34
CA LEU A 26 9.21 0.06 -5.39
C LEU A 26 9.50 -1.43 -5.60
N ASP A 27 9.57 -2.21 -4.52
CA ASP A 27 9.72 -3.65 -4.62
C ASP A 27 8.53 -4.29 -5.34
N PHE A 28 7.29 -3.87 -5.02
CA PHE A 28 6.10 -4.30 -5.78
C PHE A 28 6.17 -3.91 -7.26
N TYR A 29 6.57 -2.67 -7.56
CA TYR A 29 6.69 -2.17 -8.93
C TYR A 29 7.79 -2.89 -9.74
N LEU A 30 8.87 -3.33 -9.09
CA LEU A 30 9.95 -4.08 -9.72
C LEU A 30 9.65 -5.58 -9.85
N ALA A 31 8.83 -6.13 -8.94
CA ALA A 31 8.40 -7.52 -8.97
C ALA A 31 7.47 -7.83 -10.15
N ASP A 32 6.70 -6.84 -10.61
CA ASP A 32 5.82 -6.98 -11.76
C ASP A 32 6.61 -6.92 -13.09
N LYS A 33 6.96 -8.08 -13.62
CA LYS A 33 7.73 -8.25 -14.87
C LYS A 33 6.89 -8.21 -16.14
N ASP A 34 5.57 -8.33 -16.01
CA ASP A 34 4.65 -8.45 -17.15
C ASP A 34 4.04 -7.10 -17.57
N MET A 35 4.40 -6.00 -16.91
CA MET A 35 3.90 -4.66 -17.22
C MET A 35 4.35 -4.14 -18.59
N ASN A 36 3.38 -3.67 -19.37
CA ASN A 36 3.64 -2.96 -20.63
C ASN A 36 4.29 -1.57 -20.37
N SER A 37 4.98 -0.98 -21.35
CA SER A 37 5.73 0.27 -21.18
C SER A 37 4.89 1.44 -20.65
N ASN A 38 3.63 1.53 -21.11
CA ASN A 38 2.70 2.58 -20.70
C ASN A 38 2.20 2.39 -19.26
N GLU A 39 1.91 1.14 -18.88
CA GLU A 39 1.50 0.79 -17.52
C GLU A 39 2.64 1.02 -16.55
N ARG A 40 3.86 0.71 -16.97
CA ARG A 40 5.08 0.95 -16.19
C ARG A 40 5.29 2.44 -15.90
N PHE A 41 5.11 3.30 -16.90
CA PHE A 41 5.19 4.75 -16.70
C PHE A 41 4.10 5.25 -15.73
N PHE A 42 2.86 4.81 -15.90
CA PHE A 42 1.75 5.20 -15.03
C PHE A 42 1.97 4.73 -13.59
N SER A 43 2.36 3.47 -13.39
CA SER A 43 2.66 2.90 -12.08
C SER A 43 3.83 3.61 -11.41
N GLY A 44 4.85 4.04 -12.15
CA GLY A 44 5.93 4.88 -11.64
C GLY A 44 5.44 6.24 -11.14
N ILE A 45 4.52 6.89 -11.85
CA ILE A 45 3.89 8.15 -11.40
C ILE A 45 3.09 7.92 -10.11
N VAL A 46 2.27 6.87 -10.06
CA VAL A 46 1.47 6.52 -8.87
C VAL A 46 2.37 6.24 -7.67
N LEU A 47 3.50 5.56 -7.87
CA LEU A 47 4.48 5.26 -6.83
C LEU A 47 5.08 6.53 -6.23
N VAL A 48 5.47 7.49 -7.07
CA VAL A 48 5.98 8.79 -6.61
C VAL A 48 4.87 9.58 -5.90
N LEU A 49 3.69 9.70 -6.52
CA LEU A 49 2.57 10.46 -5.97
C LEU A 49 2.11 9.93 -4.62
N GLY A 50 1.90 8.62 -4.50
CA GLY A 50 1.45 8.06 -3.23
C GLY A 50 2.53 8.12 -2.15
N SER A 51 3.82 8.14 -2.50
CA SER A 51 4.90 8.27 -1.52
C SER A 51 4.94 9.67 -0.92
N PHE A 52 4.68 10.71 -1.73
CA PHE A 52 4.51 12.08 -1.24
C PHE A 52 3.17 12.26 -0.52
N LEU A 53 2.10 11.71 -1.06
CA LEU A 53 0.75 11.87 -0.53
C LEU A 53 0.35 10.71 0.41
N TRP A 54 1.33 10.08 1.07
CA TRP A 54 1.10 8.86 1.85
C TRP A 54 0.05 9.04 2.95
N ILE A 55 -0.01 10.23 3.57
CA ILE A 55 -1.02 10.58 4.58
C ILE A 55 -2.45 10.41 4.06
N VAL A 56 -2.68 10.58 2.75
CA VAL A 56 -3.98 10.43 2.11
C VAL A 56 -4.12 9.05 1.46
N PHE A 57 -3.10 8.58 0.75
CA PHE A 57 -3.17 7.31 0.01
C PHE A 57 -3.22 6.09 0.92
N VAL A 58 -2.48 6.08 2.04
CA VAL A 58 -2.48 4.97 2.99
C VAL A 58 -3.86 4.71 3.60
N PRO A 59 -4.58 5.70 4.17
CA PRO A 59 -5.92 5.45 4.70
C PRO A 59 -6.94 5.11 3.61
N LEU A 60 -6.83 5.68 2.41
CA LEU A 60 -7.69 5.32 1.28
C LEU A 60 -7.49 3.85 0.87
N ALA A 61 -6.24 3.42 0.72
CA ALA A 61 -5.89 2.04 0.41
C ALA A 61 -6.39 1.08 1.49
N TYR A 62 -6.25 1.47 2.77
CA TYR A 62 -6.78 0.68 3.88
C TYR A 62 -8.30 0.56 3.84
N LEU A 63 -9.03 1.63 3.54
CA LEU A 63 -10.49 1.59 3.40
C LEU A 63 -10.94 0.71 2.23
N GLU A 64 -10.24 0.76 1.10
CA GLU A 64 -10.55 -0.08 -0.05
C GLU A 64 -10.29 -1.55 0.26
N LEU A 65 -9.16 -1.86 0.91
CA LEU A 65 -8.85 -3.21 1.38
C LEU A 65 -9.90 -3.71 2.39
N LEU A 66 -10.35 -2.86 3.32
CA LEU A 66 -11.38 -3.20 4.29
C LEU A 66 -12.72 -3.50 3.61
N LYS A 67 -13.11 -2.71 2.61
CA LYS A 67 -14.32 -2.97 1.80
C LYS A 67 -14.19 -4.29 1.05
N PHE A 68 -13.05 -4.54 0.42
CA PHE A 68 -12.76 -5.78 -0.28
C PHE A 68 -12.85 -6.98 0.67
N HIS A 69 -12.21 -6.90 1.83
CA HIS A 69 -12.25 -7.96 2.84
C HIS A 69 -13.68 -8.22 3.31
N LYS A 70 -14.46 -7.17 3.60
CA LYS A 70 -15.87 -7.31 4.00
C LYS A 70 -16.76 -7.92 2.91
N LYS A 71 -16.55 -7.53 1.65
CA LYS A 71 -17.31 -8.05 0.50
C LYS A 71 -16.98 -9.51 0.21
N ASN A 72 -15.70 -9.87 0.31
CA ASN A 72 -15.21 -11.20 -0.05
C ASN A 72 -15.12 -12.16 1.15
N LYS A 73 -15.39 -11.70 2.38
CA LYS A 73 -15.37 -12.52 3.59
C LYS A 73 -16.13 -13.84 3.42
N LYS A 74 -17.33 -13.80 2.82
CA LYS A 74 -18.14 -15.01 2.57
C LYS A 74 -17.50 -15.97 1.57
N ILE A 75 -16.80 -15.45 0.56
CA ILE A 75 -16.12 -16.25 -0.47
C ILE A 75 -14.85 -16.86 0.12
N ILE A 76 -14.10 -16.08 0.91
CA ILE A 76 -12.90 -16.55 1.60
C ILE A 76 -13.26 -17.62 2.63
N GLU A 77 -14.30 -17.41 3.44
CA GLU A 77 -14.82 -18.41 4.37
C GLU A 77 -15.28 -19.67 3.64
N PHE A 78 -16.01 -19.53 2.53
CA PHE A 78 -16.41 -20.68 1.70
C PHE A 78 -15.20 -21.44 1.13
N MET A 79 -14.17 -20.75 0.64
CA MET A 79 -12.96 -21.39 0.11
C MET A 79 -12.15 -22.09 1.19
N MET A 80 -12.04 -21.51 2.40
CA MET A 80 -11.34 -22.13 3.53
C MET A 80 -12.09 -23.36 4.05
N ASP A 81 -13.42 -23.29 4.13
CA ASP A 81 -14.25 -24.42 4.57
C ASP A 81 -14.19 -25.58 3.56
N ASN A 82 -14.34 -25.30 2.26
CA ASN A 82 -14.28 -26.33 1.22
C ASN A 82 -12.90 -27.01 1.15
N ASN A 83 -11.80 -26.25 1.28
CA ASN A 83 -10.46 -26.84 1.24
C ASN A 83 -10.21 -27.80 2.42
N SER A 84 -10.82 -27.55 3.59
CA SER A 84 -10.75 -28.46 4.74
C SER A 84 -11.55 -29.76 4.57
N ILE A 85 -12.52 -29.78 3.65
CA ILE A 85 -13.32 -30.97 3.31
C ILE A 85 -12.57 -31.90 2.36
N TYR A 86 -11.69 -31.37 1.50
CA TYR A 86 -10.88 -32.18 0.56
C TYR A 86 -9.57 -32.72 1.18
N GLU A 87 -9.15 -32.19 2.34
CA GLU A 87 -7.97 -32.68 3.08
C GLU A 87 -8.31 -33.82 4.07
N LYS A 88 -9.57 -34.29 4.08
CA LYS A 88 -10.09 -35.37 4.93
C LYS A 88 -10.47 -36.59 4.11
#